data_AF-A0A3S9VBX6-F1
#
_entry.id   AF-A0A3S9VBX6-F1
#
_cell.length_a   1.000
_cell.length_b   1.000
_cell.length_c   1.000
_cell.angle_alpha   90.00
_cell.angle_beta   90.00
_cell.angle_gamma   90.00
#
_symmetry.space_group_name_H-M   'P 1'
#
loop_
_entity.id
_entity.type
_entity.pdbx_description
1 polymer ?
#
loop_
_entity_poly.entity_id
_entity_poly.type
_entity_poly.pdbx_seq_one_letter_code
_entity_poly.pdbx_strand_id
1 'polypeptide(L)'
;MPVAQISERRFDRALAHRRLDHVGVRLQIASKLFSHFAKARRQWGIDSDSQQILFAFKLAGLAESCRDLGAQGLFRVETFSARLNASTIANMTGIPRETVRRKLIKLCSAGLLVSEANGVYLMDRYWPDLDIVEMLGWLVRE
;
A
#
# COMPACT_ATOMS: atom_id res chain seq x y z
N MET A 1 16.29 -31.96 -15.97
CA MET A 1 14.85 -32.25 -16.00
C MET A 1 14.31 -32.21 -14.57
N PRO A 2 13.08 -31.70 -14.38
CA PRO A 2 12.48 -31.28 -13.10
C PRO A 2 11.99 -32.51 -12.31
N VAL A 3 11.56 -32.42 -11.03
CA VAL A 3 10.12 -32.55 -10.68
C VAL A 3 9.82 -32.21 -9.19
N ALA A 4 10.80 -31.96 -8.32
CA ALA A 4 10.50 -31.85 -6.88
C ALA A 4 9.99 -30.48 -6.38
N GLN A 5 10.32 -29.35 -7.03
CA GLN A 5 10.02 -28.00 -6.51
C GLN A 5 8.72 -27.34 -7.00
N ILE A 6 7.96 -28.01 -7.88
CA ILE A 6 6.67 -27.48 -8.40
C ILE A 6 5.48 -27.92 -7.51
N SER A 7 5.69 -28.87 -6.60
CA SER A 7 4.63 -29.45 -5.76
C SER A 7 4.25 -28.56 -4.56
N GLU A 8 5.24 -28.09 -3.78
CA GLU A 8 4.97 -27.32 -2.54
C GLU A 8 4.34 -25.94 -2.81
N ARG A 9 4.83 -25.20 -3.82
CA ARG A 9 4.28 -23.88 -4.19
C ARG A 9 2.84 -23.94 -4.71
N ARG A 10 2.40 -25.10 -5.21
CA ARG A 10 1.04 -25.32 -5.72
C ARG A 10 0.10 -25.79 -4.61
N PHE A 11 0.62 -26.52 -3.62
CA PHE A 11 -0.11 -26.92 -2.42
C PHE A 11 -0.41 -25.76 -1.47
N ASP A 12 0.56 -24.87 -1.21
CA ASP A 12 0.34 -23.67 -0.36
C ASP A 12 -0.68 -22.69 -0.97
N ARG A 13 -0.65 -22.51 -2.30
CA ARG A 13 -1.66 -21.70 -2.99
C ARG A 13 -3.06 -22.31 -2.91
N ALA A 14 -3.18 -23.63 -2.94
CA ALA A 14 -4.46 -24.33 -2.90
C ALA A 14 -5.11 -24.27 -1.50
N LEU A 15 -4.31 -24.35 -0.43
CA LEU A 15 -4.78 -24.18 0.95
C LEU A 15 -5.19 -22.72 1.23
N ALA A 16 -4.42 -21.74 0.76
CA ALA A 16 -4.78 -20.32 0.86
C ALA A 16 -6.04 -19.96 0.02
N HIS A 17 -6.19 -20.55 -1.17
CA HIS A 17 -7.39 -20.35 -2.00
C HIS A 17 -8.65 -20.93 -1.35
N ARG A 18 -8.59 -22.15 -0.80
CA ARG A 18 -9.73 -22.75 -0.08
C ARG A 18 -10.18 -21.91 1.11
N ARG A 19 -9.25 -21.21 1.78
CA ARG A 19 -9.55 -20.33 2.91
C ARG A 19 -10.33 -19.08 2.49
N LEU A 20 -9.97 -18.47 1.35
CA LEU A 20 -10.66 -17.29 0.80
C LEU A 20 -12.05 -17.60 0.25
N ASP A 21 -12.39 -18.87 -0.01
CA ASP A 21 -13.73 -19.27 -0.47
C ASP A 21 -14.75 -19.32 0.68
N HIS A 22 -14.30 -19.37 1.93
CA HIS A 22 -15.20 -19.30 3.08
C HIS A 22 -15.77 -17.89 3.28
N VAL A 23 -17.10 -17.80 3.29
CA VAL A 23 -17.84 -16.53 3.50
C VAL A 23 -17.40 -15.81 4.77
N GLY A 24 -17.11 -16.55 5.86
CA GLY A 24 -16.62 -15.96 7.10
C GLY A 24 -15.29 -15.22 6.95
N VAL A 25 -14.33 -15.79 6.22
CA VAL A 25 -13.03 -15.16 5.93
C VAL A 25 -13.22 -13.94 5.05
N ARG A 26 -14.05 -14.03 4.00
CA ARG A 26 -14.39 -12.88 3.15
C ARG A 26 -15.01 -11.74 3.94
N LEU A 27 -15.95 -12.03 4.84
CA LEU A 27 -16.58 -11.06 5.73
C LEU A 27 -15.55 -10.38 6.64
N GLN A 28 -14.63 -11.14 7.23
CA GLN A 28 -13.57 -10.60 8.08
C GLN A 28 -12.64 -9.66 7.32
N ILE A 29 -12.19 -10.05 6.12
CA ILE A 29 -11.34 -9.22 5.26
C ILE A 29 -12.06 -7.93 4.89
N ALA A 30 -13.30 -8.03 4.39
CA ALA A 30 -14.11 -6.87 4.01
C ALA A 30 -14.33 -5.92 5.21
N SER A 31 -14.65 -6.46 6.39
CA SER A 31 -14.87 -5.68 7.61
C SER A 31 -13.60 -4.95 8.06
N LYS A 32 -12.43 -5.60 7.98
CA LYS A 32 -11.14 -4.98 8.33
C LYS A 32 -10.74 -3.90 7.32
N LEU A 33 -10.89 -4.15 6.02
CA LEU A 33 -10.65 -3.15 4.98
C LEU A 33 -11.53 -1.92 5.21
N PHE A 34 -12.84 -2.13 5.40
CA PHE A 34 -13.77 -1.03 5.68
C PHE A 34 -13.38 -0.25 6.94
N SER A 35 -13.05 -0.96 8.03
CA SER A 35 -12.63 -0.35 9.29
C SER A 35 -11.33 0.45 9.14
N HIS A 36 -10.39 -0.02 8.32
CA HIS A 36 -9.16 0.71 8.01
C HIS A 36 -9.46 2.03 7.28
N PHE A 37 -10.25 1.99 6.20
CA PHE A 37 -10.65 3.21 5.47
C PHE A 37 -11.39 4.20 6.37
N ALA A 38 -12.28 3.70 7.24
CA ALA A 38 -13.03 4.51 8.19
C ALA A 38 -12.15 5.11 9.31
N LYS A 39 -11.16 4.35 9.81
CA LYS A 39 -10.18 4.84 10.80
C LYS A 39 -9.33 5.96 10.18
N ALA A 40 -8.79 5.74 8.99
CA ALA A 40 -7.98 6.73 8.28
C ALA A 40 -8.76 8.03 8.03
N ARG A 41 -10.02 7.94 7.59
CA ARG A 41 -10.90 9.10 7.42
C ARG A 41 -11.13 9.86 8.73
N ARG A 42 -11.39 9.16 9.83
CA ARG A 42 -11.65 9.79 11.14
C ARG A 42 -10.42 10.45 11.74
N GLN A 43 -9.26 9.82 11.62
CA GLN A 43 -8.03 10.32 12.25
C GLN A 43 -7.34 11.41 11.42
N TRP A 44 -7.32 11.27 10.09
CA TRP A 44 -6.52 12.14 9.21
C TRP A 44 -7.38 13.01 8.29
N GLY A 45 -8.71 12.87 8.32
CA GLY A 45 -9.60 13.63 7.44
C GLY A 45 -9.48 13.28 5.95
N ILE A 46 -8.87 12.14 5.61
CA ILE A 46 -8.60 11.74 4.22
C ILE A 46 -9.67 10.79 3.66
N ASP A 47 -10.04 10.99 2.39
CA ASP A 47 -10.96 10.11 1.67
C ASP A 47 -10.26 8.92 0.99
N SER A 48 -11.03 8.09 0.31
CA SER A 48 -10.53 6.87 -0.35
C SER A 48 -9.50 7.16 -1.44
N ASP A 49 -9.71 8.21 -2.24
CA ASP A 49 -8.79 8.61 -3.30
C ASP A 49 -7.45 9.05 -2.70
N SER A 50 -7.50 9.88 -1.65
CA SER A 50 -6.31 10.27 -0.89
C SER A 50 -5.58 9.06 -0.31
N GLN A 51 -6.31 8.06 0.20
CA GLN A 51 -5.70 6.83 0.71
C GLN A 51 -5.03 6.00 -0.41
N GLN A 52 -5.67 5.88 -1.58
CA GLN A 52 -5.07 5.22 -2.74
C GLN A 52 -3.80 5.93 -3.22
N ILE A 53 -3.79 7.26 -3.19
CA ILE A 53 -2.58 8.05 -3.51
C ILE A 53 -1.45 7.70 -2.54
N LEU A 54 -1.72 7.65 -1.22
CA LEU A 54 -0.70 7.25 -0.23
C LEU A 54 -0.22 5.81 -0.44
N PHE A 55 -1.10 4.88 -0.86
CA PHE A 55 -0.69 3.53 -1.24
C PHE A 55 0.25 3.51 -2.45
N ALA A 56 0.08 4.42 -3.42
CA ALA A 56 1.02 4.55 -4.53
C ALA A 56 2.42 4.96 -4.05
N PHE A 57 2.53 5.89 -3.10
CA PHE A 57 3.81 6.24 -2.49
C PHE A 57 4.43 5.05 -1.74
N LYS A 58 3.66 4.33 -0.94
CA LYS A 58 4.15 3.13 -0.23
C LYS A 58 4.67 2.09 -1.19
N LEU A 59 3.92 1.79 -2.25
CA LEU A 59 4.34 0.85 -3.28
C LEU A 59 5.67 1.29 -3.93
N ALA A 60 5.80 2.56 -4.27
CA ALA A 60 7.02 3.10 -4.86
C ALA A 60 8.23 3.01 -3.91
N GLY A 61 8.07 3.40 -2.64
CA GLY A 61 9.14 3.31 -1.64
C GLY A 61 9.55 1.87 -1.30
N LEU A 62 8.57 0.96 -1.23
CA LEU A 62 8.84 -0.48 -1.06
C LEU A 62 9.55 -1.07 -2.29
N ALA A 63 9.17 -0.65 -3.49
CA ALA A 63 9.86 -1.08 -4.71
C ALA A 63 11.31 -0.58 -4.77
N GLU A 64 11.60 0.63 -4.29
CA GLU A 64 12.97 1.13 -4.13
C GLU A 64 13.74 0.32 -3.09
N SER A 65 13.15 0.12 -1.91
CA SER A 65 13.76 -0.70 -0.85
C SER A 65 14.06 -2.12 -1.32
N CYS A 66 13.19 -2.71 -2.15
CA CYS A 66 13.40 -4.02 -2.76
C CYS A 66 14.54 -4.03 -3.79
N ARG A 67 14.78 -2.92 -4.50
CA ARG A 67 15.93 -2.79 -5.41
C ARG A 67 17.23 -2.73 -4.63
N ASP A 68 17.26 -1.97 -3.54
CA ASP A 68 18.48 -1.74 -2.76
C ASP A 68 18.85 -2.94 -1.88
N LEU A 69 17.88 -3.57 -1.22
CA LEU A 69 18.11 -4.64 -0.24
C LEU A 69 17.87 -6.05 -0.82
N GLY A 70 17.28 -6.14 -2.01
CA GLY A 70 16.80 -7.39 -2.60
C GLY A 70 15.50 -7.90 -1.96
N ALA A 71 14.89 -8.92 -2.58
CA ALA A 71 13.59 -9.45 -2.16
C ALA A 71 13.57 -10.14 -0.77
N GLN A 72 14.74 -10.48 -0.24
CA GLN A 72 14.91 -11.06 1.10
C GLN A 72 15.40 -10.01 2.12
N GLY A 73 15.52 -8.75 1.70
CA GLY A 73 15.90 -7.64 2.55
C GLY A 73 14.83 -7.35 3.60
N LEU A 74 15.29 -6.97 4.81
CA LEU A 74 14.38 -6.56 5.88
C LEU A 74 13.95 -5.12 5.67
N PHE A 75 12.64 -4.89 5.58
CA PHE A 75 12.08 -3.54 5.53
C PHE A 75 12.36 -2.79 6.83
N ARG A 76 12.82 -1.54 6.71
CA ARG A 76 13.09 -0.62 7.83
C ARG A 76 12.28 0.65 7.63
N VAL A 77 11.48 1.00 8.62
CA VAL A 77 10.58 2.17 8.58
C VAL A 77 11.38 3.47 8.52
N GLU A 78 12.52 3.51 9.19
CA GLU A 78 13.37 4.69 9.35
C GLU A 78 14.04 5.12 8.03
N THR A 79 14.21 4.18 7.11
CA THR A 79 14.85 4.43 5.81
C THR A 79 13.84 4.63 4.69
N PHE A 80 12.54 4.56 4.99
CA PHE A 80 11.50 4.69 3.98
C PHE A 80 11.46 6.12 3.42
N SER A 81 11.47 6.22 2.09
CA SER A 81 11.18 7.45 1.38
C SER A 81 10.58 7.12 0.02
N ALA A 82 9.65 7.95 -0.46
CA ALA A 82 9.09 7.81 -1.80
C ALA A 82 8.83 9.16 -2.44
N ARG A 83 9.24 9.32 -3.71
CA ARG A 83 8.98 10.50 -4.53
C ARG A 83 8.15 10.15 -5.74
N LEU A 84 7.07 10.87 -5.95
CA LEU A 84 6.19 10.68 -7.11
C LEU A 84 5.68 12.03 -7.62
N ASN A 85 5.36 12.07 -8.90
CA ASN A 85 4.64 13.19 -9.50
C ASN A 85 3.18 12.79 -9.78
N ALA A 86 2.33 13.79 -10.03
CA ALA A 86 0.90 13.57 -10.26
C ALA A 86 0.58 12.68 -11.47
N SER A 87 1.42 12.70 -12.51
CA SER A 87 1.23 11.85 -13.70
C SER A 87 1.46 10.38 -13.37
N THR A 88 2.55 10.07 -12.67
CA THR A 88 2.86 8.69 -12.24
C THR A 88 1.75 8.15 -11.35
N ILE A 89 1.26 8.95 -10.40
CA ILE A 89 0.17 8.55 -9.49
C ILE A 89 -1.13 8.33 -10.26
N ALA A 90 -1.49 9.21 -11.20
CA ALA A 90 -2.67 9.02 -12.04
C ALA A 90 -2.61 7.72 -12.84
N ASN A 91 -1.44 7.41 -13.41
CA ASN A 91 -1.23 6.16 -14.15
C ASN A 91 -1.31 4.91 -13.25
N MET A 92 -0.79 4.99 -12.02
CA MET A 92 -0.84 3.88 -11.05
C MET A 92 -2.24 3.60 -10.51
N THR A 93 -3.04 4.65 -10.30
CA THR A 93 -4.31 4.57 -9.56
C THR A 93 -5.55 4.62 -10.45
N GLY A 94 -5.43 5.11 -11.68
CA GLY A 94 -6.56 5.43 -12.55
C GLY A 94 -7.33 6.69 -12.15
N ILE A 95 -6.93 7.38 -11.08
CA ILE A 95 -7.55 8.65 -10.66
C ILE A 95 -7.15 9.74 -11.66
N PRO A 96 -8.09 10.57 -12.14
CA PRO A 96 -7.77 11.67 -13.06
C PRO A 96 -6.68 12.58 -12.51
N ARG A 97 -5.73 13.00 -13.37
CA ARG A 97 -4.56 13.79 -12.96
C ARG A 97 -4.91 15.07 -12.19
N GLU A 98 -5.97 15.77 -12.60
CA GLU A 98 -6.42 16.97 -11.90
C GLU A 98 -6.96 16.65 -10.49
N THR A 99 -7.70 15.54 -10.36
CA THR A 99 -8.12 15.04 -9.05
C THR A 99 -6.90 14.70 -8.20
N VAL A 100 -5.90 13.99 -8.75
CA VAL A 100 -4.65 13.68 -8.05
C VAL A 100 -3.95 14.94 -7.57
N ARG A 101 -3.76 15.95 -8.43
CA ARG A 101 -3.14 17.24 -8.04
C ARG A 101 -3.86 17.90 -6.87
N ARG A 102 -5.19 18.00 -6.96
CA ARG A 102 -6.01 18.58 -5.89
C ARG A 102 -5.89 17.80 -4.57
N LYS A 103 -5.83 16.46 -4.62
CA LYS A 103 -5.64 15.63 -3.42
C LYS A 103 -4.23 15.77 -2.85
N LEU A 104 -3.20 15.84 -3.69
CA LEU A 104 -1.81 16.03 -3.26
C LEU A 104 -1.64 17.33 -2.48
N ILE A 105 -2.24 18.43 -2.95
CA ILE A 105 -2.25 19.70 -2.20
C ILE A 105 -2.86 19.52 -0.81
N LYS A 106 -4.02 18.85 -0.71
CA LYS A 106 -4.67 18.58 0.59
C LYS A 106 -3.81 17.68 1.50
N LEU A 107 -3.17 16.67 0.94
CA LEU A 107 -2.27 15.77 1.67
C LEU A 107 -1.03 16.51 2.19
N CYS A 108 -0.52 17.49 1.43
CA CYS A 108 0.53 18.38 1.91
C CYS A 108 0.06 19.28 3.04
N SER A 109 -1.12 19.89 2.91
CA SER A 109 -1.71 20.70 4.00
C SER A 109 -1.96 19.88 5.28
N ALA A 110 -2.22 18.57 5.14
CA ALA A 110 -2.38 17.64 6.26
C ALA A 110 -1.04 17.14 6.85
N GLY A 111 0.10 17.54 6.30
CA GLY A 111 1.44 17.10 6.76
C GLY A 111 1.78 15.65 6.40
N LEU A 112 1.01 15.00 5.54
CA LEU A 112 1.24 13.60 5.13
C LEU A 112 2.24 13.49 3.97
N LEU A 113 2.42 14.58 3.21
CA LEU A 113 3.34 14.70 2.09
C LEU A 113 4.04 16.07 2.11
N VAL A 114 5.21 16.15 1.51
CA VAL A 114 5.93 17.40 1.27
C VAL A 114 5.90 17.71 -0.23
N SER A 115 5.54 18.93 -0.61
CA SER A 115 5.68 19.38 -2.00
C SER A 115 7.15 19.73 -2.25
N GLU A 116 7.74 19.13 -3.28
CA GLU A 116 9.07 19.48 -3.78
C GLU A 116 8.95 20.34 -5.04
N ALA A 117 10.10 20.77 -5.59
CA ALA A 117 10.16 21.48 -6.86
C ALA A 117 9.65 20.62 -8.03
N ASN A 118 9.34 21.26 -9.16
CA ASN A 118 8.96 20.59 -10.42
C ASN A 118 7.72 19.69 -10.34
N GLY A 119 6.82 19.92 -9.37
CA GLY A 119 5.57 19.16 -9.22
C GLY A 119 5.78 17.72 -8.74
N VAL A 120 6.92 17.46 -8.09
CA VAL A 120 7.21 16.24 -7.36
C VAL A 120 6.72 16.40 -5.92
N TYR A 121 6.26 15.30 -5.35
CA TYR A 121 5.82 15.20 -3.97
C TYR A 121 6.61 14.09 -3.28
N LEU A 122 6.90 14.29 -2.01
CA LEU A 122 7.70 13.40 -1.17
C LEU A 122 6.84 12.88 -0.01
N MET A 123 6.92 11.57 0.21
CA MET A 123 6.55 10.93 1.47
C MET A 123 7.84 10.66 2.23
N ASP A 124 8.14 11.49 3.22
CA ASP A 124 9.42 11.52 3.94
C ASP A 124 9.53 10.50 5.07
N ARG A 125 8.41 9.86 5.42
CA ARG A 125 8.31 8.87 6.48
C ARG A 125 7.24 7.83 6.16
N TYR A 126 7.39 6.65 6.74
CA TYR A 126 6.33 5.65 6.71
C TYR A 126 5.23 6.00 7.71
N TRP A 127 3.99 5.74 7.36
CA TRP A 127 2.83 5.87 8.27
C TRP A 127 2.25 4.48 8.56
N PRO A 128 2.66 3.82 9.65
CA PRO A 128 2.20 2.46 10.00
C PRO A 128 0.68 2.37 10.15
N ASP A 129 0.04 3.40 10.72
CA ASP A 129 -1.41 3.46 10.88
C ASP A 129 -2.20 3.41 9.55
N LEU A 130 -1.55 3.74 8.44
CA LEU A 130 -2.11 3.70 7.09
C LEU A 130 -1.60 2.49 6.30
N ASP A 131 -0.95 1.51 6.95
CA ASP A 131 -0.32 0.39 6.26
C ASP A 131 -1.29 -0.77 6.00
N ILE A 132 -1.54 -1.00 4.72
CA ILE A 132 -2.33 -2.13 4.25
C ILE A 132 -1.59 -3.46 4.38
N VAL A 133 -0.25 -3.48 4.30
CA VAL A 133 0.56 -4.69 4.44
C VAL A 133 0.49 -5.19 5.88
N GLU A 134 0.69 -4.32 6.87
CA GLU A 134 0.46 -4.67 8.28
C GLU A 134 -0.99 -5.08 8.55
N MET A 135 -1.96 -4.33 7.99
CA MET A 135 -3.38 -4.63 8.14
C MET A 135 -3.79 -5.99 7.53
N LEU A 136 -3.09 -6.47 6.51
CA LEU A 136 -3.31 -7.78 5.91
C LEU A 136 -2.37 -8.85 6.46
N GLY A 137 -1.31 -8.48 7.18
CA GLY A 137 -0.29 -9.40 7.68
C GLY A 137 -0.84 -10.51 8.59
N TRP A 138 -1.97 -10.26 9.28
CA TRP A 138 -2.66 -11.30 10.07
C TRP A 138 -3.18 -12.46 9.21
N LEU A 139 -3.45 -12.25 7.92
CA LEU A 139 -3.91 -13.32 7.01
C LEU A 139 -2.81 -14.35 6.72
N VAL A 140 -1.54 -13.97 6.91
CA VAL A 140 -0.37 -14.78 6.58
C VAL A 140 0.24 -15.44 7.84
N ARG A 141 -0.16 -15.01 9.04
CA ARG A 141 0.42 -15.45 10.32
C ARG A 141 -0.32 -16.64 10.97
N GLU A 142 -1.20 -17.34 10.24
CA GLU A 142 -1.92 -18.53 10.70
C GLU A 142 -1.81 -19.69 9.71
#